data_AF-A0A7S2IVD0-F1
#
_entry.id   AF-A0A7S2IVD0-F1
#
_cell.length_a   1.000
_cell.length_b   1.000
_cell.length_c   1.000
_cell.angle_alpha   90.00
_cell.angle_beta   90.00
_cell.angle_gamma   90.00
#
_symmetry.space_group_name_H-M   'P 1'
#
loop_
_entity.id
_entity.type
_entity.pdbx_description
1 polymer ?
#
loop_
_entity_poly.entity_id
_entity_poly.type
_entity_poly.pdbx_seq_one_letter_code
_entity_poly.pdbx_strand_id
1 'polypeptide(L)'
;INLLVPSGQFGTRLQGGKDCASARYIYTRLERVARVLFHPDDDPILEYQSEEGQQIEPRWYIPVIPMALVNGAEGIGTGWSTSLPNYSPREVVEAMRKYIRQEPAGDDLRPWYKGYQGSIMPPEEADKNSFDVVGIAKRSAPNSIEITELPVKKWTQDYKEFLSKLVEGDNDGKGKIDDFKEYHTENTVHFVVSGSVEQMDALEHDGFEKSLKLRSSISTNNIVFFDPEGRIKRYSNVGELISDFAELRLKCYQKRKDFHVDRLRREKELLDAKVRFILMVIRGELVVSNRKRADILNDLRSHGFKTYQQIFAKTQGLPEGADMDVDEEGAAGGGAKAKEKNNGFDYLLGMPLWSLTLERVEDLKRQSKEKTDELENLEATPIEELWERDLTAVLAALDEIDELDLEANREEQRLRGKRPKPGEAAT
;
A
#
# COMPACT_ATOMS: atom_id res chain seq x y z
N ILE A 1 6.31 3.41 3.85
CA ILE A 1 4.85 3.64 3.96
C ILE A 1 4.27 2.62 4.93
N ASN A 2 3.70 3.05 6.04
CA ASN A 2 2.94 2.19 6.93
C ASN A 2 1.56 1.89 6.32
N LEU A 3 1.21 0.60 6.18
CA LEU A 3 -0.11 0.17 5.68
C LEU A 3 -1.20 0.21 6.76
N LEU A 4 -0.77 0.32 8.02
CA LEU A 4 -1.59 0.32 9.21
C LEU A 4 -1.29 1.58 10.01
N VAL A 5 -2.33 2.17 10.61
CA VAL A 5 -2.21 3.36 11.45
C VAL A 5 -1.71 2.96 12.84
N PRO A 6 -0.61 3.53 13.34
CA PRO A 6 -0.13 3.27 14.70
C PRO A 6 -0.91 4.11 15.72
N SER A 7 -2.13 3.70 16.10
CA SER A 7 -2.96 4.42 17.09
C SER A 7 -2.57 4.00 18.52
N GLY A 8 -1.60 4.69 19.10
CA GLY A 8 -1.04 4.40 20.43
C GLY A 8 0.49 4.33 20.38
N GLN A 9 1.11 3.75 21.41
CA GLN A 9 2.56 3.60 21.47
C GLN A 9 3.02 2.33 20.72
N PHE A 10 3.31 2.45 19.43
CA PHE A 10 3.85 1.37 18.58
C PHE A 10 5.38 1.26 18.64
N GLY A 11 5.99 2.00 19.56
CA GLY A 11 7.43 2.08 19.74
C GLY A 11 8.02 3.21 18.90
N THR A 12 9.21 3.65 19.29
CA THR A 12 9.85 4.84 18.74
C THR A 12 11.28 4.55 18.31
N ARG A 13 11.91 5.53 17.65
CA ARG A 13 13.33 5.45 17.30
C ARG A 13 14.26 5.44 18.52
N LEU A 14 13.76 5.75 19.72
CA LEU A 14 14.54 5.71 20.96
C LEU A 14 15.16 4.34 21.21
N GLN A 15 14.38 3.27 20.97
CA GLN A 15 14.79 1.87 21.19
C GLN A 15 14.53 0.97 19.97
N GLY A 16 14.29 1.55 18.79
CA GLY A 16 14.01 0.80 17.57
C GLY A 16 12.71 -0.01 17.65
N GLY A 17 11.69 0.53 18.31
CA GLY A 17 10.37 -0.11 18.44
C GLY A 17 10.22 -1.06 19.64
N LYS A 18 11.28 -1.34 20.40
CA LYS A 18 11.24 -2.20 21.60
C LYS A 18 10.45 -1.59 22.76
N ASP A 19 10.24 -0.30 22.72
CA ASP A 19 9.45 0.51 23.64
C ASP A 19 7.94 0.53 23.29
N CYS A 20 7.48 -0.39 22.43
CA CYS A 20 6.06 -0.54 22.13
C CYS A 20 5.25 -0.95 23.36
N ALA A 21 4.03 -0.44 23.45
CA ALA A 21 3.09 -0.86 24.49
C ALA A 21 2.53 -2.26 24.19
N SER A 22 1.99 -2.90 25.21
CA SER A 22 1.34 -4.21 25.06
C SER A 22 0.21 -4.14 24.03
N ALA A 23 0.10 -5.17 23.17
CA ALA A 23 -0.88 -5.26 22.08
C ALA A 23 -2.33 -4.98 22.52
N ARG A 24 -2.69 -5.26 23.78
CA ARG A 24 -4.02 -4.99 24.34
C ARG A 24 -4.34 -3.51 24.60
N TYR A 25 -3.34 -2.61 24.54
CA TYR A 25 -3.46 -1.18 24.84
C TYR A 25 -3.23 -0.28 23.62
N ILE A 26 -3.05 -0.88 22.45
CA ILE A 26 -2.80 -0.18 21.20
C ILE A 26 -3.83 -0.59 20.17
N TYR A 27 -4.14 0.31 19.25
CA TYR A 27 -5.17 0.11 18.23
C TYR A 27 -4.58 0.36 16.86
N THR A 28 -5.17 -0.27 15.85
CA THR A 28 -4.81 -0.02 14.47
C THR A 28 -6.02 -0.12 13.56
N ARG A 29 -5.87 0.45 12.38
CA ARG A 29 -6.81 0.36 11.27
C ARG A 29 -6.01 0.44 9.97
N LEU A 30 -6.63 0.01 8.87
CA LEU A 30 -6.05 0.22 7.55
C LEU A 30 -5.82 1.71 7.31
N GLU A 31 -4.64 2.01 6.76
CA GLU A 31 -4.37 3.35 6.32
C GLU A 31 -5.01 3.61 4.96
N ARG A 32 -5.43 4.85 4.70
CA ARG A 32 -6.11 5.20 3.43
C ARG A 32 -5.28 4.83 2.20
N VAL A 33 -3.96 5.05 2.26
CA VAL A 33 -3.03 4.69 1.18
C VAL A 33 -2.97 3.18 0.91
N ALA A 34 -3.35 2.34 1.87
CA ALA A 34 -3.30 0.89 1.69
C ALA A 34 -4.22 0.42 0.54
N ARG A 35 -5.44 0.95 0.41
CA ARG A 35 -6.34 0.61 -0.70
C ARG A 35 -6.03 1.36 -2.00
N VAL A 36 -5.21 2.40 -1.95
CA VAL A 36 -4.63 3.02 -3.16
C VAL A 36 -3.49 2.15 -3.69
N LEU A 37 -2.65 1.62 -2.79
CA LEU A 37 -1.56 0.70 -3.14
C LEU A 37 -2.07 -0.68 -3.54
N PHE A 38 -3.11 -1.20 -2.89
CA PHE A 38 -3.74 -2.48 -3.17
C PHE A 38 -5.16 -2.21 -3.65
N HIS A 39 -5.28 -1.92 -4.95
CA HIS A 39 -6.50 -1.45 -5.57
C HIS A 39 -7.61 -2.52 -5.43
N PRO A 40 -8.82 -2.18 -4.94
CA PRO A 40 -9.90 -3.16 -4.72
C PRO A 40 -10.28 -3.97 -5.97
N ASP A 41 -10.25 -3.32 -7.14
CA ASP A 41 -10.44 -3.98 -8.45
C ASP A 41 -9.44 -5.09 -8.78
N ASP A 42 -8.30 -5.16 -8.10
CA ASP A 42 -7.38 -6.30 -8.24
C ASP A 42 -7.81 -7.50 -7.39
N ASP A 43 -8.61 -7.32 -6.34
CA ASP A 43 -9.01 -8.40 -5.42
C ASP A 43 -9.64 -9.60 -6.18
N PRO A 44 -10.56 -9.43 -7.13
CA PRO A 44 -11.16 -10.56 -7.86
C PRO A 44 -10.18 -11.36 -8.72
N ILE A 45 -9.05 -10.78 -9.14
CA ILE A 45 -8.09 -11.48 -10.02
C ILE A 45 -7.01 -12.23 -9.25
N LEU A 46 -7.05 -12.20 -7.91
CA LEU A 46 -6.08 -12.86 -7.04
C LEU A 46 -6.41 -14.35 -6.86
N GLU A 47 -5.37 -15.15 -6.65
CA GLU A 47 -5.50 -16.57 -6.33
C GLU A 47 -5.62 -16.76 -4.81
N TYR A 48 -6.87 -16.77 -4.32
CA TYR A 48 -7.21 -17.05 -2.92
C TYR A 48 -6.99 -18.51 -2.55
N GLN A 49 -6.39 -18.72 -1.37
CA GLN A 49 -6.15 -20.06 -0.84
C GLN A 49 -7.34 -20.52 0.02
N SER A 50 -7.44 -21.83 0.26
CA SER A 50 -8.43 -22.40 1.18
C SER A 50 -7.75 -23.31 2.20
N GLU A 51 -8.09 -23.10 3.47
CA GLU A 51 -7.65 -23.91 4.61
C GLU A 51 -8.89 -24.32 5.42
N GLU A 52 -9.03 -25.61 5.73
CA GLU A 52 -10.19 -26.18 6.43
C GLU A 52 -11.57 -25.82 5.83
N GLY A 53 -11.63 -25.60 4.51
CA GLY A 53 -12.85 -25.23 3.80
C GLY A 53 -13.25 -23.76 3.95
N GLN A 54 -12.41 -22.93 4.59
CA GLN A 54 -12.55 -21.48 4.61
C GLN A 54 -11.60 -20.87 3.58
N GLN A 55 -12.02 -19.77 2.96
CA GLN A 55 -11.16 -18.98 2.09
C GLN A 55 -10.29 -18.08 2.97
N ILE A 56 -8.97 -18.15 2.77
CA ILE A 56 -7.96 -17.36 3.50
C ILE A 56 -7.28 -16.37 2.54
N GLU A 57 -6.13 -15.79 2.90
CA GLU A 57 -5.43 -14.81 2.06
C GLU A 57 -5.02 -15.37 0.69
N PRO A 58 -4.88 -14.50 -0.33
CA PRO A 58 -4.30 -14.92 -1.60
C PRO A 58 -2.83 -15.30 -1.45
N ARG A 59 -2.33 -16.08 -2.42
CA ARG A 59 -0.90 -16.44 -2.46
C ARG A 59 0.01 -15.22 -2.38
N TRP A 60 -0.43 -14.12 -2.99
CA TRP A 60 0.17 -12.80 -2.87
C TRP A 60 -0.86 -11.74 -3.31
N TYR A 61 -0.72 -10.54 -2.76
CA TYR A 61 -1.38 -9.35 -3.30
C TYR A 61 -0.52 -8.71 -4.39
N ILE A 62 -1.14 -7.95 -5.28
CA ILE A 62 -0.46 -7.25 -6.37
C ILE A 62 -0.57 -5.72 -6.18
N PRO A 63 0.36 -5.09 -5.46
CA PRO A 63 0.29 -3.65 -5.27
C PRO A 63 0.53 -2.88 -6.58
N VAL A 64 0.18 -1.60 -6.61
CA VAL A 64 0.42 -0.69 -7.74
C VAL A 64 1.92 -0.42 -7.95
N ILE A 65 2.71 -0.43 -6.88
CA ILE A 65 4.17 -0.28 -6.88
C ILE A 65 4.84 -1.38 -6.03
N PRO A 66 6.12 -1.76 -6.30
CA PRO A 66 6.79 -2.83 -5.58
C PRO A 66 7.05 -2.48 -4.12
N MET A 67 6.15 -2.91 -3.22
CA MET A 67 6.21 -2.58 -1.79
C MET A 67 7.45 -3.09 -1.07
N ALA A 68 8.08 -4.15 -1.58
CA ALA A 68 9.36 -4.64 -1.07
C ALA A 68 10.46 -3.56 -1.16
N LEU A 69 10.48 -2.74 -2.22
CA LEU A 69 11.42 -1.62 -2.34
C LEU A 69 11.04 -0.46 -1.42
N VAL A 70 9.74 -0.19 -1.26
CA VAL A 70 9.26 0.93 -0.44
C VAL A 70 9.56 0.74 1.05
N ASN A 71 9.26 -0.43 1.58
CA ASN A 71 9.41 -0.71 3.02
C ASN A 71 10.68 -1.48 3.36
N GLY A 72 11.47 -1.87 2.36
CA GLY A 72 12.56 -2.80 2.53
C GLY A 72 12.08 -4.23 2.80
N ALA A 73 13.03 -5.15 2.89
CA ALA A 73 12.78 -6.52 3.28
C ALA A 73 14.00 -7.07 4.03
N GLU A 74 13.77 -7.75 5.15
CA GLU A 74 14.81 -8.41 5.92
C GLU A 74 14.28 -9.78 6.34
N GLY A 75 15.04 -10.83 6.06
CA GLY A 75 14.60 -12.20 6.35
C GLY A 75 15.76 -13.17 6.34
N ILE A 76 15.73 -14.12 7.28
CA ILE A 76 16.72 -15.19 7.41
C ILE A 76 15.97 -16.52 7.36
N GLY A 77 16.30 -17.36 6.39
CA GLY A 77 15.80 -18.71 6.26
C GLY A 77 16.92 -19.75 6.25
N THR A 78 16.57 -21.00 6.02
CA THR A 78 17.56 -22.08 5.89
C THR A 78 18.24 -22.00 4.52
N GLY A 79 19.53 -21.67 4.50
CA GLY A 79 20.35 -21.59 3.28
C GLY A 79 20.27 -20.27 2.51
N TRP A 80 19.33 -19.38 2.85
CA TRP A 80 19.15 -18.08 2.19
C TRP A 80 18.85 -16.98 3.20
N SER A 81 19.20 -15.76 2.84
CA SER A 81 18.77 -14.54 3.54
C SER A 81 18.50 -13.44 2.51
N THR A 82 17.70 -12.45 2.90
CA THR A 82 17.43 -11.27 2.08
C THR A 82 17.60 -10.02 2.92
N SER A 83 18.21 -9.00 2.32
CA SER A 83 18.39 -7.68 2.91
C SER A 83 18.24 -6.64 1.81
N LEU A 84 17.09 -5.99 1.79
CA LEU A 84 16.74 -4.91 0.87
C LEU A 84 16.44 -3.65 1.70
N PRO A 85 17.18 -2.53 1.49
CA PRO A 85 16.86 -1.28 2.15
C PRO A 85 15.61 -0.64 1.56
N ASN A 86 15.18 0.45 2.20
CA ASN A 86 14.03 1.23 1.74
C ASN A 86 14.45 2.15 0.59
N TYR A 87 13.51 2.42 -0.30
CA TYR A 87 13.63 3.35 -1.43
C TYR A 87 12.48 4.36 -1.42
N SER A 88 12.70 5.51 -2.05
CA SER A 88 11.68 6.55 -2.17
C SER A 88 10.49 6.04 -2.97
N PRO A 89 9.25 6.06 -2.43
CA PRO A 89 8.07 5.67 -3.18
C PRO A 89 7.88 6.49 -4.47
N ARG A 90 8.27 7.77 -4.44
CA ARG A 90 8.15 8.68 -5.58
C ARG A 90 9.12 8.31 -6.69
N GLU A 91 10.35 7.93 -6.34
CA GLU A 91 11.34 7.44 -7.31
C GLU A 91 10.96 6.06 -7.85
N VAL A 92 10.38 5.19 -7.01
CA VAL A 92 9.85 3.90 -7.43
C VAL A 92 8.70 4.09 -8.42
N VAL A 93 7.78 5.02 -8.18
CA VAL A 93 6.72 5.39 -9.15
C VAL A 93 7.33 5.85 -10.47
N GLU A 94 8.34 6.73 -10.44
CA GLU A 94 9.00 7.19 -11.67
C GLU A 94 9.71 6.04 -12.39
N ALA A 95 10.29 5.08 -11.66
CA ALA A 95 10.86 3.87 -12.26
C ALA A 95 9.78 3.01 -12.96
N MET A 96 8.59 2.86 -12.36
CA MET A 96 7.47 2.17 -13.04
C MET A 96 7.06 2.93 -14.31
N ARG A 97 7.01 4.27 -14.27
CA ARG A 97 6.71 5.10 -15.44
C ARG A 97 7.73 4.95 -16.56
N LYS A 98 9.03 4.96 -16.22
CA LYS A 98 10.11 4.68 -17.17
C LYS A 98 9.94 3.32 -17.82
N TYR A 99 9.60 2.29 -17.04
CA TYR A 99 9.32 0.96 -17.58
C TYR A 99 8.15 0.97 -18.57
N ILE A 100 7.03 1.64 -18.24
CA ILE A 100 5.89 1.80 -19.16
C ILE A 100 6.31 2.48 -20.47
N ARG A 101 7.21 3.47 -20.40
CA ARG A 101 7.79 4.18 -21.56
C ARG A 101 8.87 3.37 -22.30
N GLN A 102 9.17 2.15 -21.87
CA GLN A 102 10.24 1.29 -22.40
C GLN A 102 11.65 1.91 -22.25
N GLU A 103 11.85 2.69 -21.20
CA GLU A 103 13.14 3.27 -20.80
C GLU A 103 13.82 2.42 -19.72
N PRO A 104 15.16 2.46 -19.60
CA PRO A 104 15.87 1.82 -18.49
C PRO A 104 15.35 2.30 -17.13
N ALA A 105 14.98 1.36 -16.26
CA ALA A 105 14.36 1.63 -14.96
C ALA A 105 15.15 0.98 -13.83
N GLY A 106 15.42 1.75 -12.77
CA GLY A 106 16.01 1.24 -11.53
C GLY A 106 17.51 1.47 -11.34
N ASP A 107 18.26 1.83 -12.40
CA ASP A 107 19.72 2.00 -12.34
C ASP A 107 20.15 3.17 -11.44
N ASP A 108 19.32 4.21 -11.35
CA ASP A 108 19.61 5.43 -10.58
C ASP A 108 19.06 5.39 -9.15
N LEU A 109 18.35 4.33 -8.78
CA LEU A 109 17.66 4.27 -7.48
C LEU A 109 18.65 4.12 -6.33
N ARG A 110 18.45 4.95 -5.30
CA ARG A 110 19.29 4.98 -4.11
C ARG A 110 18.46 4.69 -2.87
N PRO A 111 19.05 4.01 -1.87
CA PRO A 111 18.37 3.83 -0.60
C PRO A 111 17.93 5.16 0.00
N TRP A 112 16.71 5.19 0.54
CA TRP A 112 16.08 6.37 1.09
C TRP A 112 15.15 5.98 2.24
N TYR A 113 15.17 6.78 3.30
CA TYR A 113 14.36 6.56 4.50
C TYR A 113 13.56 7.82 4.82
N LYS A 114 12.23 7.67 4.95
CA LYS A 114 11.33 8.78 5.27
C LYS A 114 11.73 9.44 6.59
N GLY A 115 11.87 10.77 6.57
CA GLY A 115 12.23 11.57 7.74
C GLY A 115 13.72 11.56 8.13
N TYR A 116 14.56 10.78 7.44
CA TYR A 116 16.00 10.80 7.66
C TYR A 116 16.61 12.09 7.11
N GLN A 117 17.33 12.84 7.95
CA GLN A 117 17.91 14.14 7.57
C GLN A 117 19.39 14.05 7.16
N GLY A 118 20.06 12.94 7.45
CA GLY A 118 21.45 12.71 7.10
C GLY A 118 21.66 12.45 5.61
N SER A 119 22.89 12.10 5.23
CA SER A 119 23.24 11.78 3.85
C SER A 119 23.37 10.26 3.65
N ILE A 120 22.92 9.79 2.47
CA ILE A 120 23.16 8.44 1.98
C ILE A 120 23.99 8.60 0.71
N MET A 121 25.29 8.35 0.83
CA MET A 121 26.25 8.58 -0.25
C MET A 121 26.52 7.27 -1.01
N PRO A 122 26.68 7.34 -2.34
CA PRO A 122 27.18 6.20 -3.09
C PRO A 122 28.58 5.83 -2.58
N PRO A 123 28.99 4.57 -2.79
CA PRO A 123 30.33 4.14 -2.41
C PRO A 123 31.39 4.93 -3.18
N GLU A 124 32.53 5.16 -2.54
CA GLU A 124 33.72 5.78 -3.15
C GLU A 124 34.28 4.95 -4.31
N GLU A 125 34.02 3.63 -4.33
CA GLU A 125 34.39 2.71 -5.41
C GLU A 125 33.14 2.22 -6.14
N ALA A 126 33.12 2.35 -7.48
CA ALA A 126 31.97 2.01 -8.33
C ALA A 126 31.54 0.53 -8.26
N ASP A 127 32.45 -0.39 -7.88
CA ASP A 127 32.18 -1.83 -7.81
C ASP A 127 31.55 -2.28 -6.48
N LYS A 128 31.42 -1.37 -5.50
CA LYS A 128 30.76 -1.69 -4.23
C LYS A 128 29.26 -1.44 -4.37
N ASN A 129 28.44 -2.44 -4.10
CA ASN A 129 26.99 -2.26 -3.88
C ASN A 129 26.73 -1.97 -2.40
N SER A 130 27.37 -0.93 -1.87
CA SER A 130 27.24 -0.52 -0.47
C SER A 130 27.16 0.99 -0.35
N PHE A 131 26.15 1.51 0.32
CA PHE A 131 25.95 2.94 0.52
C PHE A 131 26.45 3.34 1.90
N ASP A 132 27.13 4.47 1.98
CA ASP A 132 27.52 5.07 3.24
C ASP A 132 26.37 5.91 3.79
N VAL A 133 25.97 5.63 5.02
CA VAL A 133 24.90 6.33 5.72
C VAL A 133 25.49 7.17 6.83
N VAL A 134 25.38 8.48 6.68
CA VAL A 134 26.08 9.45 7.53
C VAL A 134 25.08 10.32 8.27
N GLY A 135 25.21 10.37 9.59
CA GLY A 135 24.44 11.25 10.46
C GLY A 135 24.88 12.71 10.37
N ILE A 136 24.32 13.57 11.22
CA ILE A 136 24.66 15.01 11.23
C ILE A 136 25.29 15.36 12.57
N ALA A 137 26.52 15.88 12.50
CA ALA A 137 27.19 16.55 13.62
C ALA A 137 27.81 17.86 13.16
N LYS A 138 27.72 18.90 14.00
CA LYS A 138 28.27 20.24 13.73
C LYS A 138 28.89 20.81 14.99
N ARG A 139 30.01 21.53 14.84
CA ARG A 139 30.59 22.29 15.94
C ARG A 139 29.74 23.56 16.17
N SER A 140 29.11 23.67 17.33
CA SER A 140 28.28 24.84 17.69
C SER A 140 29.07 25.88 18.48
N ALA A 141 30.06 25.45 19.27
CA ALA A 141 30.96 26.31 20.04
C ALA A 141 32.39 25.72 20.09
N PRO A 142 33.41 26.49 20.51
CA PRO A 142 34.78 25.98 20.64
C PRO A 142 34.89 24.73 21.55
N ASN A 143 34.01 24.62 22.54
CA ASN A 143 33.96 23.54 23.52
C ASN A 143 32.71 22.66 23.36
N SER A 144 31.99 22.73 22.22
CA SER A 144 30.73 21.99 22.05
C SER A 144 30.43 21.55 20.61
N ILE A 145 29.89 20.34 20.49
CA ILE A 145 29.44 19.71 19.25
C ILE A 145 27.97 19.31 19.40
N GLU A 146 27.16 19.65 18.39
CA GLU A 146 25.75 19.27 18.28
C GLU A 146 25.59 18.11 17.30
N ILE A 147 24.92 17.05 17.74
CA ILE A 147 24.57 15.88 16.93
C ILE A 147 23.05 15.87 16.76
N THR A 148 22.57 16.08 15.55
CA THR A 148 21.13 16.23 15.25
C THR A 148 20.54 15.07 14.47
N GLU A 149 21.36 14.14 13.97
CA GLU A 149 20.87 12.94 13.29
C GLU A 149 21.86 11.79 13.47
N LEU A 150 21.33 10.58 13.70
CA LEU A 150 22.11 9.35 13.81
C LEU A 150 21.93 8.51 12.55
N PRO A 151 22.94 7.71 12.13
CA PRO A 151 22.79 6.80 11.00
C PRO A 151 21.57 5.88 11.13
N VAL A 152 20.98 5.53 9.99
CA VAL A 152 19.82 4.62 9.93
C VAL A 152 20.10 3.32 10.70
N LYS A 153 19.10 2.83 11.44
CA LYS A 153 19.17 1.68 12.37
C LYS A 153 20.08 1.87 13.60
N LYS A 154 20.57 3.09 13.87
CA LYS A 154 21.24 3.43 15.12
C LYS A 154 20.25 4.15 16.06
N TRP A 155 19.93 3.49 17.17
CA TRP A 155 18.90 3.97 18.10
C TRP A 155 19.48 4.93 19.15
N THR A 156 18.64 5.85 19.62
CA THR A 156 19.06 6.93 20.52
C THR A 156 19.60 6.40 21.86
N GLN A 157 18.94 5.38 22.43
CA GLN A 157 19.36 4.79 23.71
C GLN A 157 20.71 4.07 23.58
N ASP A 158 20.89 3.25 22.55
CA ASP A 158 22.15 2.55 22.27
C ASP A 158 23.30 3.57 22.04
N TYR A 159 23.00 4.70 21.42
CA TYR A 159 23.98 5.76 21.19
C TYR A 159 24.33 6.54 22.46
N LYS A 160 23.35 6.78 23.34
CA LYS A 160 23.57 7.38 24.66
C LYS A 160 24.53 6.55 25.50
N GLU A 161 24.37 5.23 25.51
CA GLU A 161 25.30 4.32 26.19
C GLU A 161 26.71 4.41 25.62
N PHE A 162 26.83 4.58 24.29
CA PHE A 162 28.12 4.82 23.65
C PHE A 162 28.75 6.15 24.09
N LEU A 163 28.00 7.26 24.12
CA LEU A 163 28.51 8.55 24.60
C LEU A 163 28.90 8.50 26.08
N SER A 164 28.15 7.79 26.92
CA SER A 164 28.47 7.61 28.34
C SER A 164 29.84 6.93 28.53
N LYS A 165 30.14 5.90 27.71
CA LYS A 165 31.47 5.26 27.69
C LYS A 165 32.58 6.22 27.24
N LEU A 166 32.28 7.17 26.35
CA LEU A 166 33.26 8.18 25.94
C LEU A 166 33.55 9.21 27.06
N VAL A 167 32.59 9.47 27.94
CA VAL A 167 32.78 10.32 29.14
C VAL A 167 33.63 9.60 30.19
N GLU A 168 33.31 8.33 30.48
CA GLU A 168 34.04 7.52 31.47
C GLU A 168 35.50 7.29 31.04
N GLY A 169 35.74 7.19 29.72
CA GLY A 169 37.03 6.85 29.13
C GLY A 169 37.33 5.36 29.20
N ASP A 170 38.30 4.90 28.40
CA ASP A 170 38.89 3.57 28.64
C ASP A 170 39.72 3.62 29.95
N ASN A 171 40.08 2.45 30.49
CA ASN A 171 40.73 2.22 31.80
C ASN A 171 41.95 3.14 32.20
N ASP A 172 42.39 4.07 31.33
CA ASP A 172 43.46 5.06 31.52
C ASP A 172 42.99 6.47 31.97
N GLY A 173 41.70 6.65 32.30
CA GLY A 173 41.25 7.73 33.20
C GLY A 173 41.09 9.14 32.63
N LYS A 174 41.08 9.32 31.30
CA LYS A 174 40.58 10.55 30.66
C LYS A 174 39.61 10.22 29.53
N GLY A 175 38.35 10.59 29.70
CA GLY A 175 37.32 10.53 28.67
C GLY A 175 37.69 11.33 27.42
N LYS A 176 37.16 10.90 26.27
CA LYS A 176 37.30 11.65 25.01
C LYS A 176 36.43 12.91 24.99
N ILE A 177 35.43 12.96 25.86
CA ILE A 177 34.51 14.09 26.07
C ILE A 177 34.29 14.28 27.58
N ASP A 178 33.88 15.47 28.00
CA ASP A 178 33.67 15.76 29.43
C ASP A 178 32.23 15.48 29.88
N ASP A 179 31.24 15.85 29.05
CA ASP A 179 29.81 15.67 29.37
C ASP A 179 28.95 15.73 28.08
N PHE A 180 27.69 15.29 28.15
CA PHE A 180 26.71 15.51 27.08
C PHE A 180 25.30 15.77 27.61
N LYS A 181 24.52 16.56 26.88
CA LYS A 181 23.11 16.88 27.18
C LYS A 181 22.19 16.41 26.06
N GLU A 182 20.96 16.05 26.43
CA GLU A 182 19.96 15.45 25.53
C GLU A 182 18.75 16.38 25.38
N TYR A 183 18.37 16.67 24.14
CA TYR A 183 17.20 17.50 23.80
C TYR A 183 16.31 16.80 22.76
N HIS A 184 16.14 15.49 22.93
CA HIS A 184 15.43 14.63 21.97
C HIS A 184 13.92 14.91 21.94
N THR A 185 13.29 14.51 20.84
CA THR A 185 11.84 14.35 20.74
C THR A 185 11.52 12.88 20.45
N GLU A 186 10.25 12.53 20.29
CA GLU A 186 9.87 11.18 19.88
C GLU A 186 10.41 10.83 18.48
N ASN A 187 10.54 11.84 17.61
CA ASN A 187 10.89 11.66 16.19
C ASN A 187 12.29 12.21 15.82
N THR A 188 12.90 13.04 16.66
CA THR A 188 14.19 13.70 16.37
C THR A 188 15.22 13.44 17.46
N VAL A 189 16.49 13.40 17.04
CA VAL A 189 17.65 13.26 17.93
C VAL A 189 18.35 14.60 18.05
N HIS A 190 18.83 14.90 19.26
CA HIS A 190 19.65 16.09 19.53
C HIS A 190 20.51 15.86 20.77
N PHE A 191 21.81 15.64 20.57
CA PHE A 191 22.81 15.62 21.63
C PHE A 191 23.69 16.86 21.54
N VAL A 192 24.01 17.46 22.69
CA VAL A 192 25.00 18.52 22.83
C VAL A 192 26.17 17.97 23.64
N VAL A 193 27.25 17.65 22.95
CA VAL A 193 28.49 17.12 23.54
C VAL A 193 29.37 18.29 23.96
N SER A 194 29.95 18.21 25.16
CA SER A 194 30.81 19.24 25.75
C SER A 194 32.17 18.65 26.13
N GLY A 195 33.22 19.44 25.97
CA GLY A 195 34.58 19.05 26.40
C GLY A 195 35.59 20.19 26.23
N SER A 196 36.85 19.92 26.51
CA SER A 196 37.94 20.87 26.29
C SER A 196 38.09 21.23 24.81
N VAL A 197 38.62 22.41 24.52
CA VAL A 197 38.86 22.85 23.13
C VAL A 197 39.79 21.87 22.40
N GLU A 198 40.79 21.34 23.10
CA GLU A 198 41.73 20.34 22.56
C GLU A 198 41.03 19.01 22.21
N GLN A 199 40.10 18.53 23.05
CA GLN A 199 39.29 17.34 22.74
C GLN A 199 38.41 17.57 21.51
N MET A 200 37.74 18.73 21.44
CA MET A 200 36.86 19.07 20.31
C MET A 200 37.64 19.24 19.00
N ASP A 201 38.81 19.88 19.05
CA ASP A 201 39.70 20.04 17.90
C ASP A 201 40.21 18.66 17.42
N ALA A 202 40.54 17.75 18.34
CA ALA A 202 40.94 16.39 17.99
C ALA A 202 39.79 15.61 17.31
N LEU A 203 38.56 15.73 17.83
CA LEU A 203 37.38 15.10 17.23
C LEU A 203 37.05 15.64 15.84
N GLU A 204 37.27 16.94 15.63
CA GLU A 204 37.08 17.60 14.34
C GLU A 204 38.19 17.22 13.35
N HIS A 205 39.44 17.14 13.80
CA HIS A 205 40.58 16.71 12.99
C HIS A 205 40.43 15.27 12.48
N ASP A 206 39.94 14.36 13.34
CA ASP A 206 39.65 12.97 12.98
C ASP A 206 38.37 12.82 12.13
N GLY A 207 37.57 13.89 12.05
CA GLY A 207 36.24 13.92 11.45
C GLY A 207 35.16 13.35 12.38
N PHE A 208 34.09 14.12 12.59
CA PHE A 208 32.97 13.75 13.47
C PHE A 208 32.33 12.42 13.10
N GLU A 209 32.24 12.11 11.81
CA GLU A 209 31.67 10.87 11.29
C GLU A 209 32.37 9.63 11.85
N LYS A 210 33.71 9.67 11.90
CA LYS A 210 34.55 8.57 12.36
C LYS A 210 34.65 8.56 13.88
N SER A 211 34.95 9.70 14.48
CA SER A 211 35.21 9.81 15.92
C SER A 211 33.96 9.55 16.77
N LEU A 212 32.79 10.03 16.33
CA LEU A 212 31.51 9.87 17.02
C LEU A 212 30.68 8.69 16.49
N LYS A 213 31.26 7.84 15.63
CA LYS A 213 30.60 6.68 14.98
C LYS A 213 29.28 7.07 14.28
N LEU A 214 29.28 8.18 13.56
CA LEU A 214 28.12 8.69 12.81
C LEU A 214 28.17 8.29 11.32
N ARG A 215 28.98 7.28 10.95
CA ARG A 215 28.95 6.63 9.64
C ARG A 215 28.65 5.14 9.81
N SER A 216 27.68 4.63 9.05
CA SER A 216 27.40 3.20 8.88
C SER A 216 27.32 2.86 7.39
N SER A 217 27.21 1.57 7.06
CA SER A 217 27.11 1.12 5.67
C SER A 217 25.89 0.23 5.48
N ILE A 218 25.19 0.40 4.36
CA ILE A 218 24.05 -0.43 3.92
C ILE A 218 24.45 -1.16 2.64
N SER A 219 24.41 -2.49 2.66
CA SER A 219 24.66 -3.33 1.48
C SER A 219 23.38 -3.59 0.68
N THR A 220 23.49 -3.54 -0.65
CA THR A 220 22.41 -3.88 -1.61
C THR A 220 22.70 -5.17 -2.40
N ASN A 221 23.64 -5.99 -1.94
CA ASN A 221 24.11 -7.19 -2.65
C ASN A 221 23.26 -8.44 -2.50
N ASN A 222 22.38 -8.49 -1.50
CA ASN A 222 21.71 -9.72 -1.09
C ASN A 222 20.19 -9.59 -1.23
N ILE A 223 19.73 -9.58 -2.47
CA ILE A 223 18.33 -9.46 -2.83
C ILE A 223 17.83 -10.84 -3.27
N VAL A 224 17.06 -11.48 -2.40
CA VAL A 224 16.51 -12.82 -2.63
C VAL A 224 15.02 -12.80 -2.34
N PHE A 225 14.20 -13.19 -3.31
CA PHE A 225 12.74 -13.25 -3.17
C PHE A 225 12.17 -14.50 -3.82
N PHE A 226 10.91 -14.80 -3.51
CA PHE A 226 10.13 -15.77 -4.25
C PHE A 226 9.62 -15.15 -5.54
N ASP A 227 9.72 -15.89 -6.65
CA ASP A 227 9.05 -15.56 -7.90
C ASP A 227 7.54 -15.88 -7.81
N PRO A 228 6.72 -15.47 -8.80
CA PRO A 228 5.27 -15.72 -8.78
C PRO A 228 4.87 -17.19 -8.69
N GLU A 229 5.74 -18.11 -9.12
CA GLU A 229 5.54 -19.55 -9.04
C GLU A 229 5.96 -20.14 -7.68
N GLY A 230 6.59 -19.35 -6.80
CA GLY A 230 7.05 -19.74 -5.47
C GLY A 230 8.48 -20.31 -5.44
N ARG A 231 9.28 -20.09 -6.49
CA ARG A 231 10.69 -20.48 -6.54
C ARG A 231 11.59 -19.35 -6.03
N ILE A 232 12.70 -19.70 -5.40
CA ILE A 232 13.65 -18.71 -4.91
C ILE A 232 14.49 -18.16 -6.07
N LYS A 233 14.48 -16.85 -6.26
CA LYS A 233 15.29 -16.11 -7.23
C LYS A 233 16.18 -15.11 -6.52
N ARG A 234 17.46 -15.08 -6.90
CA ARG A 234 18.41 -14.03 -6.51
C ARG A 234 18.46 -12.96 -7.59
N TYR A 235 18.41 -11.71 -7.17
CA TYR A 235 18.50 -10.53 -8.02
C TYR A 235 19.89 -9.92 -7.88
N SER A 236 20.50 -9.56 -9.01
CA SER A 236 21.82 -8.91 -9.04
C SER A 236 21.74 -7.43 -8.66
N ASN A 237 20.65 -6.78 -9.04
CA ASN A 237 20.40 -5.36 -8.78
C ASN A 237 18.89 -5.07 -8.62
N VAL A 238 18.58 -3.84 -8.24
CA VAL A 238 17.19 -3.38 -8.04
C VAL A 238 16.43 -3.24 -9.37
N GLY A 239 17.11 -2.93 -10.48
CA GLY A 239 16.51 -2.83 -11.81
C GLY A 239 15.90 -4.15 -12.31
N GLU A 240 16.55 -5.29 -12.04
CA GLU A 240 16.00 -6.63 -12.33
C GLU A 240 14.71 -6.89 -11.53
N LEU A 241 14.68 -6.51 -10.24
CA LEU A 241 13.50 -6.66 -9.39
C LEU A 241 12.34 -5.79 -9.88
N ILE A 242 12.63 -4.56 -10.30
CA ILE A 242 11.66 -3.63 -10.90
C ILE A 242 11.08 -4.21 -12.19
N SER A 243 11.93 -4.72 -13.07
CA SER A 243 11.51 -5.26 -14.36
C SER A 243 10.62 -6.48 -14.20
N ASP A 244 11.00 -7.42 -13.33
CA ASP A 244 10.19 -8.61 -12.98
C ASP A 244 8.82 -8.21 -12.42
N PHE A 245 8.81 -7.27 -11.45
CA PHE A 245 7.57 -6.80 -10.85
C PHE A 245 6.68 -6.10 -11.87
N ALA A 246 7.25 -5.23 -12.71
CA ALA A 246 6.50 -4.46 -13.69
C ALA A 246 5.88 -5.36 -14.78
N GLU A 247 6.62 -6.37 -15.23
CA GLU A 247 6.11 -7.37 -16.16
C GLU A 247 4.92 -8.14 -15.56
N LEU A 248 5.05 -8.59 -14.29
CA LEU A 248 3.98 -9.25 -13.57
C LEU A 248 2.76 -8.32 -13.41
N ARG A 249 3.00 -7.07 -13.03
CA ARG A 249 1.94 -6.10 -12.76
C ARG A 249 1.15 -5.78 -14.03
N LEU A 250 1.79 -5.60 -15.18
CA LEU A 250 1.10 -5.40 -16.47
C LEU A 250 0.22 -6.61 -16.84
N LYS A 251 0.72 -7.83 -16.64
CA LYS A 251 -0.10 -9.05 -16.84
C LYS A 251 -1.34 -9.04 -15.93
N CYS A 252 -1.20 -8.59 -14.69
CA CYS A 252 -2.34 -8.42 -13.78
C CYS A 252 -3.29 -7.30 -14.21
N TYR A 253 -2.81 -6.17 -14.74
CA TYR A 253 -3.70 -5.15 -15.33
C TYR A 253 -4.50 -5.66 -16.51
N GLN A 254 -3.90 -6.52 -17.35
CA GLN A 254 -4.66 -7.19 -18.42
C GLN A 254 -5.77 -8.07 -17.84
N LYS A 255 -5.46 -8.90 -16.84
CA LYS A 255 -6.48 -9.71 -16.14
C LYS A 255 -7.59 -8.85 -15.51
N ARG A 256 -7.22 -7.73 -14.87
CA ARG A 256 -8.15 -6.77 -14.27
C ARG A 256 -9.06 -6.19 -15.36
N LYS A 257 -8.48 -5.69 -16.46
CA LYS A 257 -9.24 -5.15 -17.59
C LYS A 257 -10.22 -6.18 -18.15
N ASP A 258 -9.77 -7.41 -18.40
CA ASP A 258 -10.61 -8.49 -18.93
C ASP A 258 -11.77 -8.82 -17.97
N PHE A 259 -11.49 -8.91 -16.66
CA PHE A 259 -12.51 -9.15 -15.65
C PHE A 259 -13.58 -8.05 -15.62
N HIS A 260 -13.18 -6.77 -15.66
CA HIS A 260 -14.12 -5.66 -15.64
C HIS A 260 -14.91 -5.54 -16.96
N VAL A 261 -14.27 -5.78 -18.10
CA VAL A 261 -14.93 -5.85 -19.41
C VAL A 261 -16.00 -6.93 -19.39
N ASP A 262 -15.68 -8.13 -18.91
CA ASP A 262 -16.65 -9.23 -18.82
C ASP A 262 -17.74 -8.98 -17.78
N ARG A 263 -17.44 -8.28 -16.68
CA ARG A 263 -18.46 -7.80 -15.73
C ARG A 263 -19.43 -6.82 -16.40
N LEU A 264 -18.92 -5.76 -17.03
CA LEU A 264 -19.74 -4.74 -17.71
C LEU A 264 -20.58 -5.34 -18.85
N ARG A 265 -20.02 -6.29 -19.62
CA ARG A 265 -20.77 -7.03 -20.65
C ARG A 265 -21.96 -7.80 -20.05
N ARG A 266 -21.77 -8.45 -18.91
CA ARG A 266 -22.84 -9.19 -18.21
C ARG A 266 -23.90 -8.27 -17.63
N GLU A 267 -23.50 -7.17 -17.00
CA GLU A 267 -24.41 -6.14 -16.49
C GLU A 267 -25.26 -5.54 -17.61
N LYS A 268 -24.62 -5.18 -18.73
CA LYS A 268 -25.32 -4.71 -19.93
C LYS A 268 -26.30 -5.75 -20.47
N GLU A 269 -25.88 -7.01 -20.61
CA GLU A 269 -26.75 -8.08 -21.09
C GLU A 269 -27.98 -8.27 -20.19
N LEU A 270 -27.81 -8.11 -18.87
CA LEU A 270 -28.89 -8.19 -17.91
C LEU A 270 -29.86 -6.99 -18.03
N LEU A 271 -29.34 -5.77 -18.20
CA LEU A 271 -30.15 -4.58 -18.44
C LEU A 271 -30.92 -4.66 -19.76
N ASP A 272 -30.27 -5.11 -20.84
CA ASP A 272 -30.89 -5.29 -22.15
C ASP A 272 -31.99 -6.35 -22.10
N ALA A 273 -31.78 -7.45 -21.36
CA ALA A 273 -32.81 -8.44 -21.10
C ALA A 273 -34.00 -7.84 -20.31
N LYS A 274 -33.75 -7.04 -19.27
CA LYS A 274 -34.82 -6.35 -18.52
C LYS A 274 -35.62 -5.39 -19.42
N VAL A 275 -34.94 -4.55 -20.20
CA VAL A 275 -35.57 -3.63 -21.16
C VAL A 275 -36.43 -4.40 -22.16
N ARG A 276 -35.88 -5.50 -22.73
CA ARG A 276 -36.60 -6.33 -23.70
C ARG A 276 -37.84 -6.98 -23.10
N PHE A 277 -37.72 -7.52 -21.88
CA PHE A 277 -38.83 -8.13 -21.16
C PHE A 277 -39.97 -7.13 -20.92
N ILE A 278 -39.65 -5.96 -20.35
CA ILE A 278 -40.67 -4.96 -20.04
C ILE A 278 -41.36 -4.45 -21.32
N LEU A 279 -40.59 -4.22 -22.40
CA LEU A 279 -41.15 -3.82 -23.69
C LEU A 279 -42.10 -4.89 -24.27
N MET A 280 -41.75 -6.18 -24.18
CA MET A 280 -42.61 -7.27 -24.63
C MET A 280 -43.90 -7.37 -23.81
N VAL A 281 -43.84 -7.12 -22.49
CA VAL A 281 -45.02 -7.10 -21.62
C VAL A 281 -45.93 -5.91 -21.95
N ILE A 282 -45.38 -4.71 -22.10
CA ILE A 282 -46.14 -3.49 -22.43
C ILE A 282 -46.81 -3.61 -23.81
N ARG A 283 -46.13 -4.23 -24.79
CA ARG A 283 -46.68 -4.45 -26.15
C ARG A 283 -47.70 -5.59 -26.22
N GLY A 284 -47.88 -6.35 -25.15
CA GLY A 284 -48.73 -7.54 -25.13
C GLY A 284 -48.16 -8.75 -25.88
N GLU A 285 -46.88 -8.71 -26.28
CA GLU A 285 -46.17 -9.83 -26.90
C GLU A 285 -45.90 -10.95 -25.87
N LEU A 286 -45.72 -10.57 -24.59
CA LEU A 286 -45.52 -11.50 -23.49
C LEU A 286 -46.55 -11.24 -22.37
N VAL A 287 -47.51 -12.16 -22.22
CA VAL A 287 -48.52 -12.08 -21.16
C VAL A 287 -48.05 -12.88 -19.95
N VAL A 288 -47.77 -12.19 -18.85
CA VAL A 288 -47.39 -12.77 -17.55
C VAL A 288 -48.56 -12.91 -16.57
N SER A 289 -49.67 -12.18 -16.80
CA SER A 289 -50.85 -12.22 -15.94
C SER A 289 -51.66 -13.51 -16.12
N ASN A 290 -52.15 -14.08 -15.01
CA ASN A 290 -53.03 -15.25 -14.97
C ASN A 290 -52.53 -16.49 -15.74
N ARG A 291 -51.20 -16.73 -15.74
CA ARG A 291 -50.57 -17.90 -16.37
C ARG A 291 -49.73 -18.69 -15.38
N LYS A 292 -49.55 -19.98 -15.66
CA LYS A 292 -48.68 -20.84 -14.85
C LYS A 292 -47.23 -20.43 -15.08
N ARG A 293 -46.44 -20.42 -13.99
CA ARG A 293 -45.00 -20.11 -14.02
C ARG A 293 -44.24 -20.94 -15.05
N ALA A 294 -44.58 -22.22 -15.21
CA ALA A 294 -43.96 -23.10 -16.21
C ALA A 294 -44.14 -22.62 -17.66
N ASP A 295 -45.31 -22.08 -18.00
CA ASP A 295 -45.62 -21.61 -19.35
C ASP A 295 -44.85 -20.32 -19.66
N ILE A 296 -44.78 -19.41 -18.67
CA ILE A 296 -44.00 -18.16 -18.76
C ILE A 296 -42.51 -18.48 -18.98
N LEU A 297 -41.98 -19.47 -18.27
CA LEU A 297 -40.58 -19.88 -18.42
C LEU A 297 -40.30 -20.47 -19.81
N ASN A 298 -41.24 -21.21 -20.39
CA ASN A 298 -41.13 -21.72 -21.75
C ASN A 298 -41.17 -20.57 -22.77
N ASP A 299 -42.00 -19.55 -22.54
CA ASP A 299 -42.05 -18.37 -23.40
C ASP A 299 -40.74 -17.55 -23.31
N LEU A 300 -40.16 -17.40 -22.12
CA LEU A 300 -38.86 -16.74 -21.96
C LEU A 300 -37.76 -17.49 -22.73
N ARG A 301 -37.76 -18.83 -22.69
CA ARG A 301 -36.83 -19.66 -23.46
C ARG A 301 -37.07 -19.54 -24.97
N SER A 302 -38.32 -19.55 -25.42
CA SER A 302 -38.66 -19.44 -26.84
C SER A 302 -38.30 -18.09 -27.43
N HIS A 303 -38.38 -17.02 -26.63
CA HIS A 303 -37.95 -15.68 -27.01
C HIS A 303 -36.42 -15.51 -26.88
N GLY A 304 -35.68 -16.52 -26.42
CA GLY A 304 -34.22 -16.51 -26.33
C GLY A 304 -33.67 -15.66 -25.18
N PHE A 305 -34.41 -15.51 -24.08
CA PHE A 305 -33.83 -14.94 -22.86
C PHE A 305 -32.81 -15.91 -22.27
N LYS A 306 -31.64 -15.39 -21.91
CA LYS A 306 -30.65 -16.16 -21.15
C LYS A 306 -31.05 -16.21 -19.68
N THR A 307 -30.79 -17.35 -19.05
CA THR A 307 -30.87 -17.46 -17.59
C THR A 307 -29.71 -16.69 -16.96
N TYR A 308 -29.89 -16.24 -15.71
CA TYR A 308 -28.84 -15.66 -14.88
C TYR A 308 -27.60 -16.57 -14.88
N GLN A 309 -27.79 -17.87 -14.65
CA GLN A 309 -26.71 -18.84 -14.71
C GLN A 309 -26.00 -18.83 -16.07
N GLN A 310 -26.70 -18.73 -17.21
CA GLN A 310 -26.04 -18.65 -18.52
C GLN A 310 -25.28 -17.34 -18.76
N ILE A 311 -25.73 -16.23 -18.17
CA ILE A 311 -25.04 -14.93 -18.24
C ILE A 311 -23.76 -14.97 -17.39
N PHE A 312 -23.80 -15.64 -16.23
CA PHE A 312 -22.68 -15.69 -15.28
C PHE A 312 -21.82 -16.98 -15.36
N ALA A 313 -22.21 -18.01 -16.11
CA ALA A 313 -21.54 -19.31 -16.17
C ALA A 313 -20.15 -19.31 -16.82
N LYS A 314 -19.73 -18.20 -17.45
CA LYS A 314 -18.39 -18.09 -18.06
C LYS A 314 -17.26 -17.81 -17.07
N THR A 315 -17.55 -17.69 -15.77
CA THR A 315 -16.50 -17.53 -14.75
C THR A 315 -15.88 -18.89 -14.41
N GLN A 316 -15.14 -19.49 -15.34
CA GLN A 316 -14.19 -20.54 -15.00
C GLN A 316 -12.99 -19.87 -14.32
N GLY A 317 -12.88 -20.00 -13.00
CA GLY A 317 -11.63 -19.74 -12.28
C GLY A 317 -11.68 -18.80 -11.07
N LEU A 318 -12.84 -18.34 -10.60
CA LEU A 318 -12.94 -17.63 -9.31
C LEU A 318 -13.65 -18.50 -8.26
N PRO A 319 -13.23 -18.43 -6.97
CA PRO A 319 -13.83 -19.20 -5.89
C PRO A 319 -15.32 -18.90 -5.72
N GLU A 320 -16.09 -19.95 -5.40
CA GLU A 320 -17.48 -19.84 -4.94
C GLU A 320 -17.50 -19.01 -3.65
N GLY A 321 -17.80 -17.70 -3.74
CA GLY A 321 -17.85 -16.84 -2.56
C GLY A 321 -17.63 -15.34 -2.78
N ALA A 322 -17.34 -14.88 -4.00
CA ALA A 322 -17.44 -13.46 -4.30
C ALA A 322 -18.92 -13.07 -4.36
N ASP A 323 -19.49 -12.74 -3.20
CA ASP A 323 -20.71 -11.95 -3.11
C ASP A 323 -20.49 -10.69 -3.97
N MET A 324 -21.06 -10.72 -5.17
CA MET A 324 -21.28 -9.49 -5.90
C MET A 324 -22.34 -8.76 -5.10
N ASP A 325 -21.94 -7.70 -4.39
CA ASP A 325 -22.82 -6.61 -4.00
C ASP A 325 -23.41 -6.01 -5.29
N VAL A 326 -24.41 -6.70 -5.84
CA VAL A 326 -25.39 -6.06 -6.70
C VAL A 326 -26.29 -5.37 -5.70
N ASP A 327 -26.26 -4.03 -5.67
CA ASP A 327 -27.18 -3.20 -4.89
C ASP A 327 -28.61 -3.73 -5.04
N GLU A 328 -29.02 -4.57 -4.08
CA GLU A 328 -30.36 -5.08 -3.98
C GLU A 328 -31.16 -4.02 -3.22
N GLU A 329 -31.34 -2.86 -3.87
CA GLU A 329 -32.33 -1.89 -3.43
C GLU A 329 -33.72 -2.51 -3.57
N GLY A 330 -34.17 -3.13 -2.47
CA GLY A 330 -35.58 -3.27 -2.14
C GLY A 330 -36.13 -4.69 -2.15
N ALA A 331 -35.78 -5.50 -1.15
CA ALA A 331 -36.64 -6.61 -0.71
C ALA A 331 -36.45 -6.96 0.77
N ALA A 332 -36.93 -6.08 1.66
CA ALA A 332 -37.28 -6.49 3.03
C ALA A 332 -38.60 -7.28 2.99
N GLY A 333 -38.56 -8.58 3.28
CA GLY A 333 -39.76 -9.40 3.46
C GLY A 333 -39.44 -10.89 3.57
N GLY A 334 -39.29 -11.38 4.80
CA GLY A 334 -38.85 -12.74 5.09
C GLY A 334 -39.84 -13.86 4.74
N GLY A 335 -39.32 -15.09 4.78
CA GLY A 335 -40.11 -16.31 4.75
C GLY A 335 -39.37 -17.48 4.11
N ALA A 336 -38.61 -18.21 4.91
CA ALA A 336 -38.07 -19.50 4.51
C ALA A 336 -39.21 -20.47 4.13
N LYS A 337 -39.32 -20.84 2.84
CA LYS A 337 -39.99 -22.07 2.40
C LYS A 337 -39.59 -22.48 0.96
N ALA A 338 -39.17 -23.74 0.89
CA ALA A 338 -39.19 -24.67 -0.24
C ALA A 338 -38.31 -24.40 -1.48
N LYS A 339 -37.33 -25.30 -1.66
CA LYS A 339 -36.62 -25.65 -2.90
C LYS A 339 -37.60 -25.97 -4.03
N GLU A 340 -38.05 -24.97 -4.79
CA GLU A 340 -38.41 -25.18 -6.20
C GLU A 340 -37.21 -24.77 -7.05
N LYS A 341 -36.91 -25.56 -8.09
CA LYS A 341 -35.80 -25.34 -9.02
C LYS A 341 -35.70 -23.85 -9.42
N ASN A 342 -34.67 -23.16 -8.93
CA ASN A 342 -34.28 -21.81 -9.36
C ASN A 342 -34.03 -21.84 -10.87
N ASN A 343 -35.04 -21.50 -11.67
CA ASN A 343 -34.98 -21.59 -13.13
C ASN A 343 -34.22 -20.41 -13.77
N GLY A 344 -33.42 -19.67 -12.99
CA GLY A 344 -32.47 -18.66 -13.46
C GLY A 344 -33.08 -17.41 -14.10
N PHE A 345 -34.41 -17.28 -14.19
CA PHE A 345 -35.10 -16.10 -14.74
C PHE A 345 -35.66 -15.17 -13.65
N ASP A 346 -35.27 -15.34 -12.39
CA ASP A 346 -35.79 -14.54 -11.27
C ASP A 346 -35.44 -13.06 -11.39
N TYR A 347 -34.33 -12.71 -12.04
CA TYR A 347 -33.97 -11.31 -12.34
C TYR A 347 -34.97 -10.58 -13.26
N LEU A 348 -35.86 -11.32 -13.95
CA LEU A 348 -36.95 -10.78 -14.76
C LEU A 348 -38.30 -10.90 -14.04
N LEU A 349 -38.60 -12.08 -13.49
CA LEU A 349 -39.92 -12.38 -12.90
C LEU A 349 -40.08 -11.86 -11.46
N GLY A 350 -38.98 -11.55 -10.78
CA GLY A 350 -38.98 -10.94 -9.45
C GLY A 350 -39.16 -9.42 -9.46
N MET A 351 -39.23 -8.80 -10.64
CA MET A 351 -39.40 -7.35 -10.74
C MET A 351 -40.81 -6.93 -10.25
N PRO A 352 -40.93 -5.88 -9.42
CA PRO A 352 -42.23 -5.38 -8.96
C PRO A 352 -43.13 -4.91 -10.11
N LEU A 353 -44.46 -5.00 -9.98
CA LEU A 353 -45.38 -4.57 -11.06
C LEU A 353 -45.19 -3.09 -11.49
N TRP A 354 -44.79 -2.21 -10.57
CA TRP A 354 -44.52 -0.80 -10.89
C TRP A 354 -43.32 -0.62 -11.81
N SER A 355 -42.46 -1.64 -11.98
CA SER A 355 -41.35 -1.59 -12.93
C SER A 355 -41.80 -1.78 -14.38
N LEU A 356 -43.06 -2.15 -14.61
CA LEU A 356 -43.64 -2.38 -15.94
C LEU A 356 -44.22 -1.10 -16.55
N THR A 357 -43.52 0.03 -16.40
CA THR A 357 -43.91 1.35 -16.93
C THR A 357 -42.96 1.81 -18.04
N LEU A 358 -43.43 2.70 -18.91
CA LEU A 358 -42.58 3.30 -19.95
C LEU A 358 -41.43 4.13 -19.36
N GLU A 359 -41.69 4.87 -18.28
CA GLU A 359 -40.68 5.64 -17.54
C GLU A 359 -39.53 4.74 -17.08
N ARG A 360 -39.85 3.56 -16.53
CA ARG A 360 -38.83 2.62 -16.08
C ARG A 360 -38.02 2.03 -17.24
N VAL A 361 -38.65 1.82 -18.41
CA VAL A 361 -37.93 1.40 -19.62
C VAL A 361 -36.94 2.47 -20.07
N GLU A 362 -37.32 3.75 -20.04
CA GLU A 362 -36.43 4.85 -20.39
C GLU A 362 -35.24 4.94 -19.43
N ASP A 363 -35.48 4.80 -18.12
CA ASP A 363 -34.41 4.72 -17.12
C ASP A 363 -33.46 3.54 -17.35
N LEU A 364 -33.99 2.34 -17.58
CA LEU A 364 -33.17 1.15 -17.83
C LEU A 364 -32.39 1.25 -19.16
N LYS A 365 -32.96 1.90 -20.17
CA LYS A 365 -32.24 2.21 -21.42
C LYS A 365 -31.11 3.22 -21.17
N ARG A 366 -31.33 4.23 -20.33
CA ARG A 366 -30.27 5.16 -19.92
C ARG A 366 -29.14 4.41 -19.23
N GLN A 367 -29.46 3.55 -18.26
CA GLN A 367 -28.47 2.71 -17.56
C GLN A 367 -27.72 1.76 -18.52
N SER A 368 -28.42 1.11 -19.46
CA SER A 368 -27.77 0.25 -20.47
C SER A 368 -26.83 1.04 -21.38
N LYS A 369 -27.22 2.27 -21.75
CA LYS A 369 -26.37 3.18 -22.53
C LYS A 369 -25.13 3.58 -21.73
N GLU A 370 -25.28 4.02 -20.49
CA GLU A 370 -24.17 4.35 -19.59
C GLU A 370 -23.18 3.17 -19.47
N LYS A 371 -23.70 1.95 -19.28
CA LYS A 371 -22.87 0.72 -19.23
C LYS A 371 -22.20 0.39 -20.56
N THR A 372 -22.83 0.73 -21.69
CA THR A 372 -22.22 0.58 -23.01
C THR A 372 -21.09 1.57 -23.21
N ASP A 373 -21.31 2.84 -22.86
CA ASP A 373 -20.30 3.89 -22.96
C ASP A 373 -19.12 3.57 -22.02
N GLU A 374 -19.37 3.10 -20.78
CA GLU A 374 -18.33 2.60 -19.86
C GLU A 374 -17.52 1.44 -20.45
N LEU A 375 -18.20 0.46 -21.06
CA LEU A 375 -17.56 -0.70 -21.67
C LEU A 375 -16.66 -0.28 -22.85
N GLU A 376 -17.18 0.54 -23.76
CA GLU A 376 -16.44 1.03 -24.93
C GLU A 376 -15.20 1.84 -24.51
N ASN A 377 -15.35 2.70 -23.49
CA ASN A 377 -14.23 3.46 -22.93
C ASN A 377 -13.17 2.55 -22.31
N LEU A 378 -13.58 1.55 -21.52
CA LEU A 378 -12.63 0.61 -20.89
C LEU A 378 -11.92 -0.27 -21.93
N GLU A 379 -12.63 -0.76 -22.94
CA GLU A 379 -12.04 -1.53 -24.04
C GLU A 379 -11.01 -0.71 -24.82
N ALA A 380 -11.29 0.58 -25.06
CA ALA A 380 -10.38 1.50 -25.76
C ALA A 380 -9.16 1.93 -24.90
N THR A 381 -9.28 1.93 -23.57
CA THR A 381 -8.20 2.38 -22.68
C THR A 381 -7.06 1.34 -22.63
N PRO A 382 -5.80 1.68 -22.99
CA PRO A 382 -4.67 0.76 -22.88
C PRO A 382 -4.34 0.44 -21.41
N ILE A 383 -3.76 -0.73 -21.15
CA ILE A 383 -3.46 -1.20 -19.78
C ILE A 383 -2.41 -0.32 -19.10
N GLU A 384 -1.51 0.24 -19.88
CA GLU A 384 -0.47 1.18 -19.46
C GLU A 384 -1.09 2.47 -18.91
N GLU A 385 -2.17 2.95 -19.53
CA GLU A 385 -2.90 4.13 -19.05
C GLU A 385 -3.68 3.84 -17.76
N LEU A 386 -4.25 2.64 -17.62
CA LEU A 386 -4.86 2.22 -16.35
C LEU A 386 -3.83 2.23 -15.22
N TRP A 387 -2.63 1.72 -15.48
CA TRP A 387 -1.56 1.74 -14.48
C TRP A 387 -1.09 3.16 -14.18
N GLU A 388 -0.94 4.02 -15.19
CA GLU A 388 -0.55 5.42 -15.00
C GLU A 388 -1.53 6.21 -14.13
N ARG A 389 -2.85 5.95 -14.27
CA ARG A 389 -3.89 6.53 -13.41
C ARG A 389 -3.70 6.11 -11.95
N ASP A 390 -3.46 4.82 -11.71
CA ASP A 390 -3.24 4.30 -10.36
C ASP A 390 -1.92 4.81 -9.75
N LEU A 391 -0.84 4.92 -10.55
CA LEU A 391 0.42 5.53 -10.11
C LEU A 391 0.24 7.00 -9.73
N THR A 392 -0.58 7.74 -10.48
CA THR A 392 -0.93 9.13 -10.15
C THR A 392 -1.72 9.22 -8.85
N ALA A 393 -2.67 8.29 -8.63
CA ALA A 393 -3.41 8.21 -7.37
C ALA A 393 -2.50 7.90 -6.17
N VAL A 394 -1.49 7.03 -6.36
CA VAL A 394 -0.47 6.76 -5.34
C VAL A 394 0.31 8.02 -4.97
N LEU A 395 0.74 8.82 -5.96
CA LEU A 395 1.44 10.08 -5.70
C LEU A 395 0.56 11.08 -4.93
N ALA A 396 -0.70 11.23 -5.32
CA ALA A 396 -1.65 12.09 -4.62
C ALA A 396 -1.88 11.63 -3.16
N ALA A 397 -1.99 10.32 -2.93
CA ALA A 397 -2.10 9.77 -1.58
C ALA A 397 -0.83 10.00 -0.74
N LEU A 398 0.36 9.99 -1.37
CA LEU A 398 1.61 10.33 -0.70
C LEU A 398 1.67 11.82 -0.32
N ASP A 399 1.21 12.71 -1.21
CA ASP A 399 1.11 14.14 -0.92
C ASP A 399 0.18 14.40 0.27
N GLU A 400 -0.98 13.75 0.31
CA GLU A 400 -1.92 13.83 1.44
C GLU A 400 -1.29 13.36 2.75
N ILE A 401 -0.52 12.27 2.73
CA ILE A 401 0.20 11.79 3.92
C ILE A 401 1.24 12.81 4.38
N ASP A 402 2.02 13.36 3.45
CA ASP A 402 3.08 14.32 3.79
C ASP A 402 2.48 15.61 4.36
N GLU A 403 1.31 16.05 3.87
CA GLU A 403 0.55 17.17 4.44
C GLU A 403 0.06 16.87 5.87
N LEU A 404 -0.56 15.72 6.10
CA LEU A 404 -1.02 15.30 7.43
C LEU A 404 0.14 15.21 8.44
N ASP A 405 1.29 14.67 8.02
CA ASP A 405 2.48 14.59 8.86
C ASP A 405 3.01 16.00 9.22
N LEU A 406 2.99 16.94 8.26
CA LEU A 406 3.39 18.33 8.50
C LEU A 406 2.43 19.04 9.47
N GLU A 407 1.13 18.80 9.36
CA GLU A 407 0.13 19.36 10.27
C GLU A 407 0.29 18.83 11.69
N ALA A 408 0.45 17.50 11.84
CA ALA A 408 0.70 16.87 13.13
C ALA A 408 1.96 17.43 13.80
N ASN A 409 3.05 17.59 13.04
CA ASN A 409 4.30 18.19 13.54
C ASN A 409 4.11 19.65 13.98
N ARG A 410 3.33 20.45 13.22
CA ARG A 410 3.03 21.85 13.60
C ARG A 410 2.20 21.93 14.87
N GLU A 411 1.24 21.04 15.03
CA GLU A 411 0.40 20.98 16.24
C GLU A 411 1.23 20.59 17.47
N GLU A 412 2.11 19.60 17.35
CA GLU A 412 3.02 19.21 18.44
C GLU A 412 3.92 20.38 18.87
N GLN A 413 4.47 21.13 17.90
CA GLN A 413 5.28 22.32 18.19
C GLN A 413 4.47 23.42 18.90
N ARG A 414 3.21 23.65 18.50
CA ARG A 414 2.32 24.62 19.16
C ARG A 414 2.02 24.22 20.60
N LEU A 415 1.76 22.95 20.86
CA LEU A 415 1.50 22.44 22.21
C LEU A 415 2.74 22.56 23.11
N ARG A 416 3.94 22.35 22.55
CA ARG A 416 5.23 22.56 23.25
C ARG A 416 5.46 24.02 23.61
N GLY A 417 5.20 24.95 22.69
CA GLY A 417 5.36 26.40 22.93
C GLY A 417 4.41 26.99 23.99
N LYS A 418 3.32 26.28 24.32
CA LYS A 418 2.37 26.64 25.38
C LYS A 418 2.72 26.07 26.76
N ARG A 419 3.72 25.18 26.88
CA ARG A 419 4.15 24.69 28.19
C ARG A 419 4.90 25.82 28.91
N PRO A 420 4.48 26.23 30.11
CA PRO A 420 5.20 27.26 30.86
C PRO A 420 6.62 26.80 31.11
N LYS A 421 7.59 27.72 30.99
CA LYS A 421 8.99 27.43 31.35
C LYS A 421 9.01 26.92 32.80
N PRO A 422 9.73 25.83 33.12
CA PRO A 422 9.90 25.39 34.49
C PRO A 422 10.71 26.46 35.23
N GLY A 423 10.00 27.38 35.88
CA GLY A 423 10.56 28.59 36.49
C GLY A 423 9.57 29.73 36.73
N GLU A 424 8.42 29.78 36.05
CA GLU A 424 7.40 30.83 36.26
C GLU A 424 6.20 30.41 37.12
N ALA A 425 6.17 29.17 37.60
CA ALA A 425 5.14 28.67 38.53
C ALA A 425 5.69 28.51 39.95
N ALA A 426 6.28 29.57 40.49
CA ALA A 426 6.57 29.71 41.92
C ALA A 426 6.75 31.20 42.27
N THR A 427 5.62 31.89 42.43
CA THR A 427 5.51 33.12 43.23
C THR A 427 4.31 32.99 44.13
#